data_AF-A0A2S8RXC7-F1
#
_entry.id   AF-A0A2S8RXC7-F1
#
_cell.length_a   1.000
_cell.length_b   1.000
_cell.length_c   1.000
_cell.angle_alpha   90.00
_cell.angle_beta   90.00
_cell.angle_gamma   90.00
#
_symmetry.space_group_name_H-M   'P 1'
#
loop_
_entity.id
_entity.type
_entity.pdbx_description
1 polymer ?
#
loop_
_entity_poly.entity_id
_entity_poly.type
_entity_poly.pdbx_seq_one_letter_code
_entity_poly.pdbx_strand_id
1 'polypeptide(L)'
;MNHATRSDSRRPRYLTSVRRSFSAALFASSALLSPLAAHAQMQPQTSAAMTQVCAMRANNAKLIAQDRDAGVSKQDELRKTQAVAAAMPIERQVYAEAELATFVERLYGRYAKTPPQQAYDKYLAYCEGQAARGAAQVQ
;
A
#
# COMPACT_ATOMS: atom_id res chain seq x y z
N MET A 1 18.86 -47.65 27.46
CA MET A 1 18.13 -48.85 27.93
C MET A 1 16.65 -48.58 27.76
N ASN A 2 15.97 -49.49 27.06
CA ASN A 2 14.59 -49.42 26.60
C ASN A 2 13.61 -49.94 27.68
N HIS A 3 12.35 -49.50 27.63
CA HIS A 3 11.10 -50.30 27.75
C HIS A 3 9.92 -49.29 27.80
N ALA A 4 9.13 -49.11 26.73
CA ALA A 4 7.91 -49.88 26.37
C ALA A 4 6.91 -49.90 27.54
N THR A 5 5.68 -49.38 27.46
CA THR A 5 4.60 -49.69 26.51
C THR A 5 3.41 -48.73 26.73
N ARG A 6 2.77 -48.21 25.69
CA ARG A 6 1.29 -48.17 25.68
C ARG A 6 0.75 -48.16 24.26
N SER A 7 0.19 -49.30 23.91
CA SER A 7 -0.73 -49.55 22.82
C SER A 7 -1.95 -48.66 22.95
N ASP A 8 -2.31 -47.92 21.91
CA ASP A 8 -3.72 -47.76 21.58
C ASP A 8 -3.92 -47.82 20.06
N SER A 9 -4.87 -48.68 19.72
CA SER A 9 -5.19 -49.19 18.41
C SER A 9 -6.62 -48.78 18.16
N ARG A 10 -6.86 -48.02 17.08
CA ARG A 10 -8.14 -48.00 16.35
C ARG A 10 -8.06 -47.08 15.14
N ARG A 11 -7.85 -47.70 13.97
CA ARG A 11 -8.52 -47.29 12.73
C ARG A 11 -9.63 -48.31 12.47
N PRO A 12 -10.77 -47.87 11.94
CA PRO A 12 -11.09 -48.37 10.61
C PRO A 12 -11.49 -47.25 9.64
N ARG A 13 -11.14 -47.52 8.38
CA ARG A 13 -11.54 -46.81 7.14
C ARG A 13 -13.03 -46.96 6.91
N TYR A 14 -13.68 -46.00 6.26
CA TYR A 14 -14.60 -46.30 5.15
C TYR A 14 -14.66 -45.14 4.15
N LEU A 15 -14.38 -45.48 2.89
CA LEU A 15 -14.58 -44.68 1.69
C LEU A 15 -16.04 -44.80 1.27
N THR A 16 -16.67 -43.69 0.88
CA THR A 16 -17.87 -43.67 0.00
C THR A 16 -17.75 -42.41 -0.86
N SER A 17 -17.25 -42.51 -2.10
CA SER A 17 -17.94 -42.96 -3.32
C SER A 17 -19.01 -41.98 -3.83
N VAL A 18 -18.60 -41.14 -4.78
CA VAL A 18 -19.23 -40.81 -6.08
C VAL A 18 -20.76 -40.87 -6.21
N ARG A 19 -21.36 -39.75 -6.65
CA ARG A 19 -22.46 -39.68 -7.64
C ARG A 19 -22.38 -38.32 -8.36
N ARG A 20 -21.75 -38.26 -9.54
CA ARG A 20 -22.37 -38.24 -10.89
C ARG A 20 -23.46 -37.17 -11.07
N SER A 21 -23.08 -36.12 -11.80
CA SER A 21 -23.90 -35.20 -12.57
C SER A 21 -24.89 -35.92 -13.49
N PHE A 22 -26.02 -35.28 -13.86
CA PHE A 22 -26.47 -35.10 -15.25
C PHE A 22 -27.66 -34.12 -15.31
N SER A 23 -27.64 -33.34 -16.40
CA SER A 23 -28.40 -32.14 -16.73
C SER A 23 -29.88 -32.36 -17.07
N ALA A 24 -30.70 -31.30 -16.94
CA ALA A 24 -31.73 -30.96 -17.91
C ALA A 24 -32.17 -29.49 -17.74
N ALA A 25 -32.17 -28.77 -18.85
CA ALA A 25 -32.55 -27.37 -19.01
C ALA A 25 -34.07 -27.17 -18.95
N LEU A 26 -34.53 -25.91 -18.87
CA LEU A 26 -35.27 -25.22 -19.95
C LEU A 26 -35.96 -23.92 -19.44
N PHE A 27 -35.67 -22.83 -20.16
CA PHE A 27 -36.46 -21.62 -20.47
C PHE A 27 -37.25 -20.86 -19.39
N ALA A 28 -36.94 -19.58 -19.25
CA ALA A 28 -37.88 -18.51 -19.61
C ALA A 28 -37.15 -17.16 -19.79
N SER A 29 -37.22 -16.63 -21.01
CA SER A 29 -36.83 -15.27 -21.35
C SER A 29 -37.84 -14.27 -20.79
N SER A 30 -37.36 -13.21 -20.15
CA SER A 30 -38.10 -11.94 -20.11
C SER A 30 -37.12 -10.80 -20.35
N ALA A 31 -37.17 -10.30 -21.58
CA ALA A 31 -36.57 -9.04 -21.95
C ALA A 31 -37.19 -7.91 -21.10
N LEU A 32 -36.35 -7.20 -20.35
CA LEU A 32 -36.61 -5.83 -19.95
C LEU A 32 -35.51 -4.98 -20.56
N LEU A 33 -35.89 -4.33 -21.65
CA LEU A 33 -35.15 -3.28 -22.31
C LEU A 33 -35.13 -2.03 -21.42
N SER A 34 -33.91 -1.51 -21.28
CA SER A 34 -33.57 -0.08 -21.11
C SER A 34 -33.58 0.49 -19.68
N PRO A 35 -32.80 1.56 -19.40
CA PRO A 35 -31.89 2.30 -20.28
C PRO A 35 -30.46 2.45 -19.73
N LEU A 36 -29.56 2.81 -20.65
CA LEU A 36 -28.39 3.67 -20.47
C LEU A 36 -27.34 3.31 -19.42
N ALA A 37 -26.20 2.88 -19.96
CA ALA A 37 -24.88 3.27 -19.50
C ALA A 37 -24.83 4.72 -18.95
N ALA A 38 -24.62 4.83 -17.64
CA ALA A 38 -23.98 5.93 -16.90
C ALA A 38 -24.16 5.52 -15.43
N HIS A 39 -23.16 5.14 -14.63
CA HIS A 39 -22.01 5.94 -14.23
C HIS A 39 -20.87 5.02 -13.72
N ALA A 40 -20.40 4.04 -14.49
CA ALA A 40 -19.15 3.32 -14.17
C ALA A 40 -17.87 4.17 -14.38
N GLN A 41 -18.02 5.50 -14.46
CA GLN A 41 -16.93 6.45 -14.72
C GLN A 41 -16.87 7.56 -13.66
N MET A 42 -16.89 7.15 -12.40
CA MET A 42 -16.29 7.88 -11.26
C MET A 42 -15.65 6.76 -10.43
N GLN A 43 -14.36 6.46 -10.39
CA GLN A 43 -13.16 7.29 -10.45
C GLN A 43 -11.93 6.40 -10.79
N PRO A 44 -11.39 6.46 -12.00
CA PRO A 44 -9.98 6.12 -12.25
C PRO A 44 -9.04 7.29 -11.87
N GLN A 45 -9.57 8.52 -11.85
CA GLN A 45 -8.76 9.74 -11.78
C GLN A 45 -8.27 10.08 -10.37
N THR A 46 -9.02 9.79 -9.30
CA THR A 46 -8.54 10.00 -7.92
C THR A 46 -7.46 8.99 -7.54
N SER A 47 -7.56 7.74 -8.03
CA SER A 47 -6.50 6.75 -7.83
C SER A 47 -5.21 7.16 -8.54
N ALA A 48 -5.31 7.62 -9.79
CA ALA A 48 -4.14 8.09 -10.55
C ALA A 48 -3.48 9.33 -9.92
N ALA A 49 -4.28 10.29 -9.45
CA ALA A 49 -3.78 11.46 -8.73
C ALA A 49 -3.07 11.07 -7.41
N MET A 50 -3.60 10.11 -6.66
CA MET A 50 -2.97 9.63 -5.42
C MET A 50 -1.67 8.86 -5.70
N THR A 51 -1.63 8.03 -6.74
CA THR A 51 -0.39 7.37 -7.18
C THR A 51 0.70 8.40 -7.51
N GLN A 52 0.35 9.49 -8.22
CA GLN A 52 1.30 10.55 -8.54
C GLN A 52 1.82 11.27 -7.28
N VAL A 53 0.94 11.57 -6.32
CA VAL A 53 1.33 12.17 -5.03
C VAL A 53 2.25 11.23 -4.25
N CYS A 54 1.92 9.94 -4.19
CA CYS A 54 2.76 8.94 -3.52
C CYS A 54 4.13 8.81 -4.18
N ALA A 55 4.20 8.81 -5.50
CA ALA A 55 5.46 8.77 -6.25
C ALA A 55 6.31 10.04 -6.00
N MET A 56 5.69 11.23 -5.96
CA MET A 56 6.40 12.48 -5.65
C MET A 56 7.02 12.43 -4.24
N ARG A 57 6.26 12.01 -3.25
CA ARG A 57 6.72 11.91 -1.86
C ARG A 57 7.77 10.81 -1.67
N ALA A 58 7.63 9.69 -2.38
CA ALA A 58 8.65 8.65 -2.44
C ALA A 58 9.97 9.17 -3.04
N ASN A 59 9.90 10.05 -4.04
CA ASN A 59 11.09 10.71 -4.58
C ASN A 59 11.75 11.64 -3.55
N ASN A 60 10.99 12.37 -2.73
CA ASN A 60 11.57 13.14 -1.63
C ASN A 60 12.32 12.24 -0.64
N ALA A 61 11.74 11.09 -0.28
CA ALA A 61 12.41 10.11 0.58
C ALA A 61 13.73 9.60 -0.03
N LYS A 62 13.73 9.37 -1.35
CA LYS A 62 14.93 8.97 -2.09
C LYS A 62 16.01 10.05 -2.05
N LEU A 63 15.66 11.30 -2.37
CA LEU A 63 16.59 12.43 -2.40
C LEU A 63 17.23 12.67 -1.03
N ILE A 64 16.43 12.68 0.03
CA ILE A 64 16.92 12.84 1.41
C ILE A 64 17.89 11.70 1.79
N ALA A 65 17.59 10.47 1.38
CA ALA A 65 18.49 9.34 1.61
C ALA A 65 19.80 9.46 0.79
N GLN A 66 19.74 9.98 -0.43
CA GLN A 66 20.93 10.25 -1.26
C GLN A 66 21.80 11.32 -0.62
N ASP A 67 21.21 12.41 -0.14
CA ASP A 67 21.94 13.51 0.50
C ASP A 67 22.61 13.04 1.80
N ARG A 68 21.92 12.22 2.61
CA ARG A 68 22.50 11.56 3.78
C ARG A 68 23.72 10.72 3.39
N ASP A 69 23.59 9.87 2.38
CA ASP A 69 24.67 8.97 1.94
C ASP A 69 25.83 9.76 1.30
N ALA A 70 25.57 10.95 0.77
CA ALA A 70 26.56 11.92 0.30
C ALA A 70 27.22 12.73 1.44
N GLY A 71 26.83 12.50 2.70
CA GLY A 71 27.42 13.14 3.88
C GLY A 71 26.75 14.45 4.30
N VAL A 72 25.60 14.82 3.73
CA VAL A 72 24.83 15.98 4.17
C VAL A 72 24.34 15.73 5.60
N SER A 73 24.58 16.69 6.49
CA SER A 73 24.16 16.57 7.89
C SER A 73 22.64 16.66 8.03
N LYS A 74 22.09 16.01 9.07
CA LYS A 74 20.66 16.11 9.39
C LYS A 74 20.19 17.57 9.52
N GLN A 75 21.02 18.41 10.14
CA GLN A 75 20.69 19.82 10.38
C GLN A 75 20.65 20.62 9.08
N ASP A 76 21.56 20.33 8.15
CA ASP A 76 21.57 20.97 6.83
C ASP A 76 20.37 20.55 5.99
N GLU A 77 20.01 19.27 6.07
CA GLU A 77 18.83 18.75 5.38
C GLU A 77 17.53 19.36 5.95
N LEU A 78 17.42 19.48 7.29
CA LEU A 78 16.29 20.20 7.91
C LEU A 78 16.20 21.65 7.44
N ARG A 79 17.33 22.37 7.39
CA ARG A 79 17.37 23.75 6.88
C ARG A 79 16.94 23.83 5.42
N LYS A 80 17.35 22.87 4.59
CA LYS A 80 16.91 22.76 3.18
C LYS A 80 15.40 22.56 3.10
N THR A 81 14.84 21.65 3.90
CA THR A 81 13.39 21.40 3.90
C THR A 81 12.57 22.59 4.35
N GLN A 82 13.05 23.37 5.32
CA GLN A 82 12.42 24.62 5.73
C GLN A 82 12.40 25.66 4.61
N ALA A 83 13.52 25.80 3.88
CA ALA A 83 13.59 26.70 2.73
C ALA A 83 12.61 26.28 1.61
N VAL A 84 12.51 24.98 1.33
CA VAL A 84 11.54 24.44 0.37
C VAL A 84 10.11 24.71 0.82
N ALA A 85 9.78 24.43 2.09
CA ALA A 85 8.45 24.66 2.63
C ALA A 85 8.08 26.16 2.60
N ALA A 86 9.01 27.05 2.95
CA ALA A 86 8.80 28.50 2.92
C ALA A 86 8.55 29.04 1.50
N ALA A 87 9.05 28.37 0.46
CA ALA A 87 8.79 28.72 -0.94
C ALA A 87 7.42 28.24 -1.45
N MET A 88 6.67 27.46 -0.66
CA MET A 88 5.32 27.00 -1.02
C MET A 88 4.25 28.05 -0.69
N PRO A 89 3.07 27.98 -1.33
CA PRO A 89 1.90 28.79 -0.96
C PRO A 89 1.56 28.64 0.53
N ILE A 90 1.15 29.73 1.18
CA ILE A 90 0.92 29.83 2.64
C ILE A 90 0.05 28.67 3.16
N GLU A 91 -0.99 28.30 2.41
CA GLU A 91 -1.95 27.25 2.78
C GLU A 91 -1.29 25.86 2.88
N ARG A 92 -0.13 25.68 2.26
CA ARG A 92 0.60 24.40 2.20
C ARG A 92 1.89 24.40 3.00
N GLN A 93 2.38 25.55 3.47
CA GLN A 93 3.69 25.66 4.15
C GLN A 93 3.76 24.75 5.37
N VAL A 94 2.78 24.84 6.28
CA VAL A 94 2.75 24.06 7.52
C VAL A 94 2.72 22.56 7.23
N TYR A 95 1.92 22.15 6.24
CA TYR A 95 1.83 20.74 5.87
C TYR A 95 3.14 20.23 5.25
N ALA A 96 3.72 21.01 4.34
CA ALA A 96 4.97 20.68 3.66
C ALA A 96 6.13 20.60 4.64
N GLU A 97 6.23 21.55 5.57
CA GLU A 97 7.27 21.54 6.61
C GLU A 97 7.15 20.29 7.49
N ALA A 98 5.94 19.99 7.99
CA ALA A 98 5.73 18.81 8.82
C ALA A 98 6.05 17.50 8.10
N GLU A 99 5.67 17.38 6.82
CA GLU A 99 5.94 16.20 6.02
C GLU A 99 7.44 16.03 5.75
N LEU A 100 8.09 17.07 5.24
CA LEU A 100 9.50 17.02 4.88
C LEU A 100 10.39 16.82 6.11
N ALA A 101 10.11 17.50 7.23
CA ALA A 101 10.82 17.28 8.49
C ALA A 101 10.67 15.83 8.97
N THR A 102 9.48 15.24 8.84
CA THR A 102 9.26 13.82 9.20
C THR A 102 10.12 12.88 8.36
N PHE A 103 10.30 13.15 7.07
CA PHE A 103 11.20 12.34 6.24
C PHE A 103 12.64 12.42 6.74
N VAL A 104 13.14 13.62 7.00
CA VAL A 104 14.50 13.83 7.49
C VAL A 104 14.71 13.11 8.82
N GLU A 105 13.82 13.32 9.79
CA GLU A 105 13.88 12.65 11.10
C GLU A 105 13.95 11.12 10.97
N ARG A 106 13.09 10.54 10.12
CA ARG A 106 13.02 9.10 9.95
C ARG A 106 14.22 8.55 9.19
N LEU A 107 14.67 9.23 8.13
CA LEU A 107 15.77 8.77 7.27
C LEU A 107 17.16 9.03 7.85
N TYR A 108 17.30 9.95 8.80
CA TYR A 108 18.52 10.12 9.60
C TYR A 108 18.48 9.35 10.93
N GLY A 109 17.30 8.92 11.36
CA GLY A 109 17.10 8.11 12.56
C GLY A 109 16.83 6.63 12.24
N ARG A 110 15.58 6.20 12.44
CA ARG A 110 15.16 4.79 12.34
C ARG A 110 15.54 4.12 11.02
N TYR A 111 15.57 4.87 9.92
CA TYR A 111 15.85 4.39 8.57
C TYR A 111 17.20 4.87 8.02
N ALA A 112 18.15 5.28 8.90
CA ALA A 112 19.51 5.71 8.53
C ALA A 112 20.30 4.73 7.66
N LYS A 113 19.99 3.44 7.73
CA LYS A 113 20.65 2.39 6.93
C LYS A 113 19.87 1.98 5.69
N THR A 114 18.74 2.63 5.41
CA THR A 114 17.90 2.29 4.25
C THR A 114 18.50 2.92 3.00
N PRO A 115 18.90 2.13 1.99
CA PRO A 115 19.42 2.67 0.74
C PRO A 115 18.38 3.54 0.02
N PRO A 116 18.79 4.51 -0.82
CA PRO A 116 17.84 5.47 -1.40
C PRO A 116 16.73 4.85 -2.25
N GLN A 117 17.05 3.86 -3.08
CA GLN A 117 16.04 3.16 -3.87
C GLN A 117 15.06 2.40 -2.96
N GLN A 118 15.56 1.79 -1.89
CA GLN A 118 14.70 1.10 -0.94
C GLN A 118 13.83 2.08 -0.14
N ALA A 119 14.29 3.31 0.13
CA ALA A 119 13.49 4.36 0.76
C ALA A 119 12.32 4.78 -0.14
N TYR A 120 12.57 4.91 -1.45
CA TYR A 120 11.54 5.12 -2.46
C TYR A 120 10.50 4.00 -2.44
N ASP A 121 10.93 2.75 -2.64
CA ASP A 121 10.03 1.61 -2.81
C ASP A 121 9.16 1.40 -1.57
N LYS A 122 9.77 1.50 -0.37
CA LYS A 122 9.05 1.36 0.91
C LYS A 122 8.03 2.47 1.13
N TYR A 123 8.38 3.72 0.80
CA TYR A 123 7.46 4.83 0.99
C TYR A 123 6.32 4.78 -0.02
N LEU A 124 6.60 4.46 -1.28
CA LEU A 124 5.59 4.30 -2.32
C LEU A 124 4.55 3.26 -1.88
N ALA A 125 5.00 2.06 -1.49
CA ALA A 125 4.11 1.00 -1.00
C ALA A 125 3.33 1.40 0.25
N TYR A 126 3.96 2.12 1.20
CA TYR A 126 3.28 2.65 2.38
C TYR A 126 2.17 3.64 1.99
N CYS A 127 2.47 4.61 1.14
CA CYS A 127 1.54 5.66 0.75
C CYS A 127 0.35 5.09 -0.04
N GLU A 128 0.61 4.23 -1.02
CA GLU A 128 -0.44 3.56 -1.79
C GLU A 128 -1.30 2.65 -0.91
N GLY A 129 -0.69 1.94 0.04
CA GLY A 129 -1.41 1.13 1.02
C GLY A 129 -2.31 1.96 1.93
N GLN A 130 -1.89 3.17 2.32
CA GLN A 130 -2.72 4.11 3.09
C GLN A 130 -3.87 4.66 2.24
N ALA A 131 -3.59 5.04 0.99
CA ALA A 131 -4.61 5.53 0.06
C ALA A 131 -5.69 4.47 -0.21
N ALA A 132 -5.30 3.21 -0.41
CA ALA A 132 -6.23 2.11 -0.61
C ALA A 132 -7.12 1.83 0.62
N ARG A 133 -6.55 1.92 1.83
CA ARG A 133 -7.31 1.75 3.08
C ARG A 133 -8.30 2.89 3.32
N GLY A 134 -7.90 4.12 3.04
CA GLY A 134 -8.81 5.28 3.10
C GLY A 134 -9.96 5.16 2.11
N ALA A 135 -9.70 4.67 0.89
CA ALA A 135 -10.74 4.44 -0.11
C ALA A 135 -11.73 3.33 0.28
N ALA A 136 -11.29 2.32 1.04
CA ALA A 136 -12.14 1.22 1.51
C ALA A 136 -13.05 1.59 2.70
N GLN A 137 -12.74 2.66 3.44
CA GLN A 137 -13.53 3.12 4.60
C GLN A 137 -14.64 4.12 4.23
N VAL A 138 -14.62 4.65 3.00
CA VAL A 138 -15.58 5.64 2.50
C VAL A 138 -16.63 5.01 1.57
N GLN A 139 -16.60 3.68 1.39
CA GLN A 139 -17.56 2.91 0.60
C GLN A 139 -18.66 2.31 1.46
#